data_AF-A0A9N7R5Y0-F1
#
_entry.id   AF-A0A9N7R5Y0-F1
#
_cell.length_a   1.000
_cell.length_b   1.000
_cell.length_c   1.000
_cell.angle_alpha   90.00
_cell.angle_beta   90.00
_cell.angle_gamma   90.00
#
_symmetry.space_group_name_H-M   'P 1'
#
loop_
_entity.id
_entity.type
_entity.pdbx_description
1 polymer ?
#
loop_
_entity_poly.entity_id
_entity_poly.type
_entity_poly.pdbx_seq_one_letter_code
_entity_poly.pdbx_strand_id
1 'polypeptide(L)'
;MAPVYMAFLRFMGDENESREYTYSLEVGGNGRKLVWEGTPRSIRDSHRKVRDSHDGLIIQRNMALFFSGGDRKELKLRVTGRIWKEQQGSDSGVCIPNLCS
;
A
#
# COMPACT_ATOMS: atom_id res chain seq x y z
N MET A 1 -18.35 3.79 -15.79
CA MET A 1 -17.19 3.23 -15.04
C MET A 1 -17.71 2.10 -14.16
N ALA A 2 -17.12 0.91 -14.20
CA ALA A 2 -17.57 -0.21 -13.35
C ALA A 2 -17.15 0.04 -11.89
N PRO A 3 -17.93 -0.40 -10.89
CA PRO A 3 -17.58 -0.21 -9.49
C PRO A 3 -16.30 -0.99 -9.15
N VAL A 4 -15.40 -0.33 -8.43
CA VAL A 4 -14.19 -0.90 -7.84
C VAL A 4 -14.22 -0.68 -6.34
N TYR A 5 -13.54 -1.57 -5.62
CA TYR A 5 -13.27 -1.40 -4.20
C TYR A 5 -11.81 -0.99 -4.01
N MET A 6 -11.54 -0.18 -3.00
CA MET A 6 -10.20 0.27 -2.68
C MET A 6 -9.94 0.06 -1.18
N ALA A 7 -8.74 -0.42 -0.85
CA ALA A 7 -8.21 -0.44 0.50
C ALA A 7 -6.86 0.26 0.52
N PHE A 8 -6.64 1.11 1.53
CA PHE A 8 -5.39 1.86 1.71
C PHE A 8 -5.19 2.14 3.19
N LEU A 9 -3.94 2.47 3.55
CA LEU A 9 -3.58 2.90 4.90
C LEU A 9 -3.23 4.38 4.91
N ARG A 10 -3.62 5.07 5.98
CA ARG A 10 -3.19 6.44 6.26
C ARG A 10 -2.37 6.47 7.54
N PHE A 11 -1.29 7.23 7.51
CA PHE A 11 -0.42 7.48 8.63
C PHE A 11 -0.97 8.61 9.50
N MET A 12 -1.06 8.38 10.80
CA MET A 12 -1.52 9.38 11.78
C MET A 12 -0.39 10.35 12.14
N GLY A 13 0.00 11.19 11.19
CA GLY A 13 1.05 12.20 11.35
C GLY A 13 1.15 13.08 10.11
N ASP A 14 2.27 13.77 9.91
CA ASP A 14 2.49 14.57 8.70
C ASP A 14 3.10 13.76 7.54
N GLU A 15 3.34 14.42 6.41
CA GLU A 15 3.88 13.78 5.19
C GLU A 15 5.36 13.41 5.33
N ASN A 16 6.13 14.15 6.13
CA ASN A 16 7.56 13.87 6.30
C ASN A 16 7.72 12.60 7.14
N GLU A 17 6.98 12.48 8.24
CA GLU A 17 6.95 11.28 9.08
C GLU A 17 6.42 10.07 8.30
N SER A 18 5.39 10.25 7.48
CA SER A 18 4.77 9.13 6.77
C SER A 18 5.70 8.46 5.76
N ARG A 19 6.65 9.21 5.19
CA ARG A 19 7.65 8.72 4.22
C ARG A 19 8.65 7.75 4.81
N GLU A 20 8.77 7.69 6.13
CA GLU A 20 9.64 6.71 6.81
C GLU A 20 9.01 5.33 6.88
N TYR A 21 7.72 5.19 6.52
CA TYR A 21 6.99 3.94 6.62
C TYR A 21 6.62 3.40 5.23
N THR A 22 6.64 2.07 5.13
CA THR A 22 6.12 1.32 3.99
C THR A 22 5.04 0.38 4.50
N TYR A 23 4.02 0.14 3.68
CA TYR A 23 2.99 -0.86 3.97
C TYR A 23 2.71 -1.73 2.75
N SER A 24 2.30 -2.97 3.01
CA SER A 24 1.77 -3.87 1.99
C SER A 24 0.36 -4.32 2.37
N LEU A 25 -0.58 -4.28 1.43
CA LEU A 25 -1.91 -4.90 1.57
C LEU A 25 -2.07 -6.05 0.59
N GLU A 26 -2.62 -7.16 1.08
CA GLU A 26 -2.89 -8.36 0.30
C GLU A 26 -4.37 -8.73 0.40
N VAL A 27 -4.98 -9.09 -0.72
CA VAL A 27 -6.26 -9.79 -0.79
C VAL A 27 -6.09 -11.03 -1.66
N GLY A 28 -6.58 -12.18 -1.21
CA GLY A 28 -6.34 -13.43 -1.93
C GLY A 28 -7.22 -14.58 -1.47
N GLY A 29 -7.22 -15.63 -2.27
CA GLY A 29 -8.00 -16.86 -2.11
C GLY A 29 -7.75 -17.80 -3.30
N ASN A 30 -8.01 -19.10 -3.12
CA ASN A 30 -7.87 -20.11 -4.18
C ASN A 30 -6.49 -20.11 -4.87
N GLY A 31 -5.40 -19.94 -4.10
CA GLY A 31 -4.02 -19.94 -4.62
C GLY A 31 -3.63 -18.68 -5.42
N ARG A 32 -4.52 -17.67 -5.50
CA ARG A 32 -4.24 -16.38 -6.16
C ARG A 32 -4.32 -15.25 -5.16
N LYS A 33 -3.56 -14.19 -5.39
CA LYS A 33 -3.57 -12.98 -4.56
C LYS A 33 -3.27 -11.74 -5.38
N LEU A 34 -3.78 -10.60 -4.91
CA LEU A 34 -3.40 -9.26 -5.30
C LEU A 34 -2.70 -8.61 -4.12
N VAL A 35 -1.55 -8.00 -4.39
CA VAL A 35 -0.74 -7.29 -3.40
C VAL A 35 -0.52 -5.87 -3.88
N TRP A 36 -0.65 -4.91 -2.97
CA TRP A 36 -0.26 -3.52 -3.15
C TRP A 36 0.80 -3.19 -2.11
N GLU A 37 1.80 -2.40 -2.50
CA GLU A 37 2.82 -1.89 -1.60
C GLU A 37 3.05 -0.41 -1.89
N GLY A 38 3.24 0.39 -0.84
CA GLY A 38 3.52 1.81 -0.98
C GLY A 38 3.73 2.51 0.36
N THR A 39 3.93 3.81 0.30
CA THR A 39 4.05 4.68 1.47
C THR A 39 2.65 5.11 1.93
N PRO A 40 2.31 5.01 3.23
CA PRO A 40 1.00 5.46 3.69
C PRO A 40 0.92 6.99 3.58
N ARG A 41 -0.20 7.52 3.09
CA ARG A 41 -0.41 8.97 3.09
C ARG A 41 -0.71 9.50 4.48
N SER A 42 -0.31 10.73 4.76
CA SER A 42 -0.71 11.44 5.98
C SER A 42 -2.23 11.47 6.13
N ILE A 43 -2.72 11.41 7.38
CA ILE A 43 -4.14 11.62 7.72
C ILE A 43 -4.62 13.03 7.33
N ARG A 44 -3.69 13.99 7.21
CA ARG A 44 -3.95 15.36 6.78
C ARG A 44 -4.32 15.44 5.29
N ASP A 45 -3.97 14.42 4.50
CA ASP A 45 -4.44 14.30 3.13
C ASP A 45 -5.89 13.80 3.06
N SER A 46 -6.64 14.40 2.12
CA SER A 46 -8.00 13.96 1.82
C SER A 46 -8.00 12.56 1.20
N HIS A 47 -8.91 11.70 1.65
CA HIS A 47 -9.15 10.39 1.02
C HIS A 47 -9.48 10.51 -0.49
N ARG A 48 -9.96 11.67 -0.95
CA ARG A 48 -10.18 11.93 -2.38
C ARG A 48 -8.87 11.93 -3.17
N LYS A 49 -7.79 12.49 -2.63
CA LYS A 49 -6.47 12.46 -3.28
C LYS A 49 -6.00 11.02 -3.48
N VAL A 50 -6.11 10.20 -2.44
CA VAL A 50 -5.76 8.77 -2.50
C VAL A 50 -6.55 8.04 -3.59
N ARG A 51 -7.87 8.28 -3.64
CA ARG A 51 -8.77 7.72 -4.65
C ARG A 51 -8.35 8.14 -6.07
N ASP A 52 -8.15 9.44 -6.28
CA ASP A 52 -7.93 10.01 -7.61
C ASP A 52 -6.54 9.65 -8.15
N SER A 53 -5.54 9.48 -7.28
CA SER A 53 -4.20 9.02 -7.63
C SER A 53 -4.06 7.51 -7.69
N HIS A 54 -5.12 6.74 -7.42
CA HIS A 54 -5.09 5.27 -7.39
C HIS A 54 -4.03 4.70 -6.43
N ASP A 55 -3.78 5.39 -5.31
CA ASP A 55 -2.69 5.10 -4.36
C ASP A 55 -3.16 4.14 -3.26
N GLY A 56 -3.49 2.92 -3.67
CA GLY A 56 -4.04 1.89 -2.80
C GLY A 56 -4.31 0.59 -3.54
N LEU A 57 -4.65 -0.45 -2.77
CA LEU A 57 -5.09 -1.73 -3.32
C LEU A 57 -6.46 -1.55 -3.97
N ILE A 58 -6.52 -1.63 -5.30
CA ILE A 58 -7.77 -1.56 -6.07
C ILE A 58 -8.16 -2.96 -6.55
N ILE A 59 -9.43 -3.32 -6.32
CA ILE A 59 -9.99 -4.58 -6.77
C ILE A 59 -11.34 -4.38 -7.45
N GLN A 60 -11.46 -4.91 -8.68
CA GLN A 60 -12.71 -4.91 -9.41
C GLN A 60 -13.72 -5.89 -8.80
N ARG A 61 -15.02 -5.61 -8.93
CA ARG A 61 -16.09 -6.44 -8.37
C ARG A 61 -15.96 -7.93 -8.69
N ASN A 62 -15.60 -8.29 -9.93
CA ASN A 62 -15.48 -9.69 -10.32
C ASN A 62 -14.33 -10.42 -9.61
N MET A 63 -13.20 -9.73 -9.40
CA MET A 63 -12.08 -10.27 -8.61
C MET A 63 -12.43 -10.34 -7.12
N ALA A 64 -13.15 -9.34 -6.63
CA ALA A 64 -13.62 -9.29 -5.25
C ALA A 64 -14.52 -10.50 -4.93
N LEU A 65 -15.49 -10.79 -5.81
CA LEU A 65 -16.36 -11.97 -5.68
C LEU A 65 -15.59 -13.29 -5.82
N PHE A 66 -14.56 -13.36 -6.66
CA PHE A 66 -13.72 -14.55 -6.80
C PHE A 66 -12.97 -14.86 -5.49
N PHE A 67 -12.41 -13.85 -4.82
CA PHE A 67 -11.70 -14.04 -3.54
C PHE A 67 -12.64 -14.27 -2.36
N SER A 68 -13.93 -13.97 -2.48
CA SER A 68 -14.91 -14.23 -1.42
C SER A 68 -15.27 -15.71 -1.23
N GLY A 69 -14.97 -16.58 -2.21
CA GLY A 69 -15.10 -18.04 -2.07
C GLY A 69 -16.54 -18.58 -1.91
N GLY A 70 -17.56 -17.72 -1.89
CA GLY A 70 -18.98 -18.08 -1.75
C GLY A 70 -19.74 -18.16 -3.09
N ASP A 71 -21.07 -18.16 -3.03
CA ASP A 71 -22.00 -18.26 -4.18
C ASP A 71 -22.05 -17.00 -5.09
N ARG A 72 -21.03 -16.13 -4.98
CA ARG A 72 -20.91 -14.83 -5.66
C ARG A 72 -22.02 -13.82 -5.30
N LYS A 73 -22.82 -14.05 -4.25
CA LYS A 73 -23.81 -13.09 -3.75
C LYS A 73 -23.30 -12.31 -2.55
N GLU A 74 -22.52 -12.94 -1.66
CA GLU A 74 -21.87 -12.25 -0.55
C GLU A 74 -20.45 -11.80 -0.89
N LEU A 75 -20.15 -10.54 -0.58
CA LEU A 75 -18.81 -9.98 -0.69
C LEU A 75 -18.12 -10.02 0.68
N LYS A 76 -17.34 -11.07 0.91
CA LYS A 76 -16.53 -11.24 2.11
C LYS A 76 -15.06 -11.30 1.71
N LEU A 77 -14.32 -10.22 1.95
CA LEU A 77 -12.90 -10.14 1.63
C LEU A 77 -12.08 -10.12 2.92
N ARG A 78 -10.98 -10.88 2.93
CA ARG A 78 -9.93 -10.73 3.94
C ARG A 78 -8.80 -9.90 3.34
N VAL A 79 -8.53 -8.76 3.96
CA VAL A 79 -7.37 -7.93 3.66
C VAL A 79 -6.33 -8.17 4.75
N THR A 80 -5.13 -8.60 4.36
CA THR A 80 -4.00 -8.77 5.28
C THR A 80 -3.00 -7.66 5.02
N GLY A 81 -2.53 -6.99 6.08
CA GLY A 81 -1.60 -5.87 5.97
C GLY A 81 -0.30 -6.11 6.73
N ARG A 82 0.79 -5.50 6.25
CA ARG A 82 2.05 -5.33 6.99
C ARG A 82 2.45 -3.86 6.91
N ILE A 83 3.03 -3.35 7.99
CA ILE A 83 3.57 -1.98 8.06
C ILE A 83 4.96 -2.10 8.70
N TRP A 84 5.93 -1.42 8.13
CA TRP A 84 7.28 -1.36 8.69
C TRP A 84 7.88 0.02 8.44
N LYS A 85 8.89 0.36 9.24
CA LYS A 85 9.66 1.58 9.10
C LYS A 85 10.92 1.25 8.30
N GLU A 86 11.20 1.98 7.24
CA GLU A 86 12.47 1.86 6.52
C GLU A 86 13.57 2.44 7.42
N GLN A 87 14.60 1.64 7.72
CA GLN A 87 15.77 2.17 8.40
C GLN A 87 16.52 3.05 7.41
N GLN A 88 16.59 4.36 7.68
CA GLN A 88 17.60 5.20 7.03
C GLN A 88 18.95 4.65 7.45
N GLY A 89 19.57 3.86 6.57
CA GLY A 89 20.95 3.44 6.74
C GLY A 89 21.79 4.70 6.87
N SER A 90 22.39 4.89 8.04
CA SER A 90 23.44 5.87 8.27
C SER A 90 24.76 5.45 7.59
N ASP A 91 24.68 5.02 6.34
CA ASP A 91 25.83 4.79 5.45
C ASP A 91 25.74 5.83 4.33
N SER A 92 25.76 7.10 4.71
CA SER A 92 26.35 8.14 3.87
C SER A 92 27.85 7.84 3.78
N GLY A 93 28.20 6.89 2.91
CA GLY A 93 29.56 6.64 2.49
C GLY A 93 30.16 7.95 2.00
N VAL A 94 30.99 8.56 2.85
CA VAL A 94 31.84 9.67 2.49
C VAL A 94 32.80 9.15 1.43
N CYS A 95 32.49 9.40 0.16
CA CYS A 95 33.45 9.23 -0.92
C CYS A 95 34.52 10.31 -0.74
N ILE A 96 35.58 9.98 0.01
CA ILE A 96 36.81 10.77 0.03
C ILE A 96 37.37 10.73 -1.40
N PRO A 97 37.55 11.87 -2.10
CA PRO A 97 38.25 11.85 -3.37
C PRO A 97 39.71 11.49 -3.08
N ASN A 98 40.16 10.36 -3.61
CA ASN A 98 41.57 9.96 -3.57
C ASN A 98 42.43 11.11 -4.11
N LEU A 99 43.31 11.63 -3.26
CA LEU A 99 44.38 12.53 -3.65
C LEU A 99 45.42 11.68 -4.38
N CYS A 100 45.52 11.85 -5.71
CA CYS A 100 46.60 11.27 -6.49
C CYS A 100 47.92 11.94 -6.09
N SER A 101 48.93 11.13 -5.79
CA SER A 101 50.36 11.48 -5.84
C SER A 101 51.06 10.45 -6.72
#